data_AF-A0A960YYT9-F1
#
_entry.id   AF-A0A960YYT9-F1
#
_cell.length_a   1.000
_cell.length_b   1.000
_cell.length_c   1.000
_cell.angle_alpha   90.00
_cell.angle_beta   90.00
_cell.angle_gamma   90.00
#
_symmetry.space_group_name_H-M   'P 1'
#
loop_
_entity.id
_entity.type
_entity.pdbx_description
1 polymer ?
#
loop_
_entity_poly.entity_id
_entity_poly.type
_entity_poly.pdbx_seq_one_letter_code
_entity_poly.pdbx_strand_id
1 'polypeptide(L)'
;MKKNLALIIFNFLILSGCSLFQSDDNDDENNRNLAIAAYYLSQQSSTGCTYSVTSTSTTTSTGKFTVVDTAQSTCYNSTSGATTTCSAGGTGSQDGYYSGANATTNTKTPSYTKSSDSTTVTDNNTGITWTQSPDTNGDGSINVSDKMTQLAAYNYCASLTKGGFSDWRLPSVKELYSLMNFGQGRDPSSCSNCTSSTLSGKTFLNDSVFAVGFGDTSASERLIDGQYATTSVYGGKIFDKDWGVFGVNFVDGRIKGYECSATKTYFVLCARGNTDYGLNNFTDNGNGTITDSATGLMWQKADSAVAKSFDEGLTYCENLSLGGQTDWRLPNIKELNSIVDYSRAPDYATNSGPAINSIFTVSTITNEENISDYPWYWSSTTHIACSTSSNDCSTGDSGSAGAYQTFGRALGYYTNAVQDVHGAGAQRSNNKTIALANSTAGASSTSAGNGTFYYWGPQGDVLRGANYVRCVRN
;
A
#
# COMPACT_ATOMS: atom_id res chain seq x y z
N MET A 1 42.47 -7.03 3.86
CA MET A 1 42.73 -6.50 5.21
C MET A 1 41.50 -5.95 5.96
N LYS A 2 40.27 -5.94 5.41
CA LYS A 2 39.05 -5.55 6.16
C LYS A 2 38.22 -6.73 6.73
N LYS A 3 38.57 -7.99 6.42
CA LYS A 3 37.91 -9.19 6.95
C LYS A 3 38.42 -9.67 8.32
N ASN A 4 39.58 -9.16 8.78
CA ASN A 4 40.16 -9.60 10.07
C ASN A 4 39.89 -8.65 11.24
N LEU A 5 39.38 -7.43 11.02
CA LEU A 5 39.14 -6.50 12.13
C LEU A 5 37.90 -6.88 12.95
N ALA A 6 36.85 -7.41 12.31
CA ALA A 6 35.64 -7.87 12.99
C ALA A 6 35.88 -9.16 13.81
N LEU A 7 36.74 -10.06 13.34
CA LEU A 7 37.07 -11.31 14.04
C LEU A 7 38.07 -11.10 15.19
N ILE A 8 38.87 -10.04 15.15
CA ILE A 8 39.78 -9.64 16.23
C ILE A 8 39.03 -8.96 17.38
N ILE A 9 38.01 -8.14 17.10
CA ILE A 9 37.16 -7.55 18.14
C ILE A 9 36.35 -8.63 18.87
N PHE A 10 35.90 -9.67 18.17
CA PHE A 10 35.14 -10.77 18.77
C PHE A 10 36.00 -11.69 19.66
N ASN A 11 37.29 -11.88 19.35
CA ASN A 11 38.18 -12.73 20.16
C ASN A 11 38.86 -12.01 21.33
N PHE A 12 39.03 -10.68 21.28
CA PHE A 12 39.62 -9.91 22.38
C PHE A 12 38.67 -9.77 23.59
N LEU A 13 37.36 -9.90 23.37
CA LEU A 13 36.33 -9.81 24.41
C LEU A 13 36.15 -11.10 25.22
N ILE A 14 36.68 -12.24 24.75
CA ILE A 14 36.52 -13.54 25.42
C ILE A 14 37.73 -13.90 26.31
N LEU A 15 38.90 -13.29 26.11
CA LEU A 15 40.15 -13.64 26.81
C LEU A 15 40.52 -12.70 27.98
N SER A 16 39.75 -11.66 28.27
CA SER A 16 40.09 -10.66 29.31
C SER A 16 39.43 -10.88 30.68
N GLY A 17 38.64 -11.94 30.88
CA GLY A 17 38.11 -12.30 32.20
C GLY A 17 37.32 -11.20 32.93
N CYS A 18 36.85 -10.18 32.21
CA CYS A 18 36.10 -9.08 32.80
C CYS A 18 34.63 -9.51 32.93
N SER A 19 34.26 -9.93 34.14
CA SER A 19 32.87 -10.15 34.54
C SER A 19 32.11 -8.83 34.49
N LEU A 20 31.25 -8.65 33.49
CA LEU A 20 30.15 -7.67 33.52
C LEU A 20 28.85 -8.39 33.87
N PHE A 21 28.79 -9.02 35.04
CA PHE A 21 27.52 -9.29 35.72
C PHE A 21 27.75 -9.27 37.24
N GLN A 22 27.63 -8.08 37.82
CA GLN A 22 27.08 -7.96 39.16
C GLN A 22 25.75 -7.23 38.99
N SER A 23 24.69 -7.90 39.42
CA SER A 23 23.31 -7.42 39.43
C SER A 23 23.22 -6.06 40.10
N ASP A 24 22.53 -5.11 39.45
CA ASP A 24 21.40 -4.40 40.05
C ASP A 24 20.66 -3.58 38.96
N ASP A 25 19.34 -3.75 38.94
CA ASP A 25 18.26 -2.98 38.32
C ASP A 25 18.28 -2.62 36.80
N ASN A 26 17.28 -3.19 36.09
CA ASN A 26 16.61 -2.70 34.87
C ASN A 26 17.46 -2.24 33.67
N ASP A 27 17.84 -3.14 32.74
CA ASP A 27 18.03 -2.80 31.29
C ASP A 27 18.42 -4.00 30.34
N ASP A 28 18.04 -5.25 30.61
CA ASP A 28 18.58 -6.43 29.88
C ASP A 28 17.76 -6.96 28.67
N GLU A 29 16.81 -6.19 28.13
CA GLU A 29 16.11 -6.58 26.87
C GLU A 29 16.71 -5.94 25.61
N ASN A 30 17.36 -4.76 25.73
CA ASN A 30 17.92 -4.04 24.58
C ASN A 30 19.15 -4.74 23.96
N ASN A 31 19.94 -5.44 24.76
CA ASN A 31 21.17 -6.09 24.27
C ASN A 31 20.94 -7.43 23.55
N ARG A 32 19.84 -8.14 23.84
CA ARG A 32 19.48 -9.37 23.08
C ARG A 32 18.94 -9.05 21.69
N ASN A 33 18.22 -7.94 21.55
CA ASN A 33 17.66 -7.49 20.27
C ASN A 33 18.73 -7.00 19.28
N LEU A 34 19.81 -6.37 19.77
CA LEU A 34 20.96 -5.96 18.95
C LEU A 34 21.77 -7.14 18.41
N ALA A 35 21.95 -8.21 19.20
CA ALA A 35 22.68 -9.39 18.78
C ALA A 35 21.90 -10.22 17.73
N ILE A 36 20.57 -10.29 17.85
CA ILE A 36 19.69 -10.94 16.87
C ILE A 36 19.63 -10.11 15.57
N ALA A 37 19.49 -8.78 15.67
CA ALA A 37 19.54 -7.90 14.51
C ALA A 37 20.87 -8.00 13.75
N ALA A 38 22.01 -8.05 14.46
CA ALA A 38 23.32 -8.23 13.84
C ALA A 38 23.49 -9.61 13.17
N TYR A 39 22.96 -10.68 13.78
CA TYR A 39 22.97 -12.03 13.21
C TYR A 39 22.12 -12.11 11.93
N TYR A 40 20.92 -11.51 11.91
CA TYR A 40 20.07 -11.47 10.71
C TYR A 40 20.60 -10.54 9.62
N LEU A 41 21.14 -9.36 9.98
CA LEU A 41 21.85 -8.48 9.03
C LEU A 41 23.04 -9.17 8.37
N SER A 42 23.73 -10.07 9.09
CA SER A 42 24.86 -10.85 8.55
C SER A 42 24.45 -11.96 7.57
N GLN A 43 23.20 -12.44 7.66
CA GLN A 43 22.65 -13.46 6.76
C GLN A 43 21.87 -12.86 5.57
N GLN A 44 21.37 -11.62 5.67
CA GLN A 44 20.45 -10.96 4.72
C GLN A 44 21.13 -10.10 3.65
N SER A 45 22.44 -9.84 3.73
CA SER A 45 23.13 -9.01 2.72
C SER A 45 23.22 -9.67 1.33
N SER A 46 22.75 -10.91 1.15
CA SER A 46 22.70 -11.62 -0.12
C SER A 46 21.39 -11.46 -0.90
N THR A 47 20.31 -10.96 -0.26
CA THR A 47 18.95 -10.83 -0.86
C THR A 47 18.50 -9.40 -1.12
N GLY A 48 19.33 -8.37 -0.88
CA GLY A 48 19.11 -7.00 -1.39
C GLY A 48 18.11 -6.09 -0.65
N CYS A 49 17.33 -6.60 0.32
CA CYS A 49 16.46 -5.78 1.19
C CYS A 49 16.95 -5.74 2.64
N THR A 50 16.69 -4.64 3.33
CA THR A 50 16.86 -4.51 4.79
C THR A 50 15.55 -4.81 5.50
N TYR A 51 15.59 -5.77 6.43
CA TYR A 51 14.50 -5.98 7.36
C TYR A 51 14.47 -4.81 8.35
N SER A 52 13.34 -4.10 8.43
CA SER A 52 13.03 -3.39 9.67
C SER A 52 12.42 -4.41 10.61
N VAL A 53 13.09 -4.61 11.75
CA VAL A 53 12.53 -5.34 12.88
C VAL A 53 11.16 -4.74 13.17
N THR A 54 10.19 -5.66 13.19
CA THR A 54 8.90 -5.60 13.89
C THR A 54 8.61 -4.23 14.46
N SER A 55 7.51 -3.61 14.01
CA SER A 55 6.72 -2.77 14.89
C SER A 55 6.81 -3.38 16.28
N THR A 56 7.52 -2.70 17.18
CA THR A 56 7.51 -3.08 18.58
C THR A 56 6.04 -3.14 18.94
N SER A 57 5.53 -4.36 19.06
CA SER A 57 4.31 -4.60 19.80
C SER A 57 4.48 -3.89 21.13
N THR A 58 3.39 -3.27 21.58
CA THR A 58 3.21 -2.68 22.91
C THR A 58 3.86 -1.33 23.21
N THR A 59 4.16 -0.46 22.23
CA THR A 59 4.05 0.97 22.55
C THR A 59 2.57 1.34 22.50
N THR A 60 2.01 1.69 23.66
CA THR A 60 0.75 2.40 23.76
C THR A 60 0.90 3.66 22.89
N SER A 61 0.43 3.62 21.64
CA SER A 61 0.46 4.79 20.76
C SER A 61 -0.38 5.88 21.42
N THR A 62 0.29 6.94 21.87
CA THR A 62 -0.34 8.19 22.29
C THR A 62 -0.67 9.07 21.09
N GLY A 63 -0.19 8.69 19.89
CA GLY A 63 -0.24 9.47 18.66
C GLY A 63 -1.53 9.26 17.88
N LYS A 64 -2.09 10.36 17.36
CA LYS A 64 -3.17 10.34 16.38
C LYS A 64 -2.56 10.56 15.00
N PHE A 65 -3.10 9.91 13.97
CA PHE A 65 -2.76 10.21 12.59
C PHE A 65 -3.99 10.39 11.72
N THR A 66 -3.91 11.36 10.81
CA THR A 66 -4.99 11.67 9.88
C THR A 66 -4.88 10.78 8.66
N VAL A 67 -5.83 9.87 8.44
CA VAL A 67 -5.97 9.20 7.14
C VAL A 67 -6.35 10.24 6.10
N VAL A 68 -5.42 10.57 5.21
CA VAL A 68 -5.65 11.55 4.13
C VAL A 68 -6.68 11.01 3.16
N ASP A 69 -7.62 11.86 2.77
CA ASP A 69 -8.67 11.54 1.80
C ASP A 69 -8.07 11.19 0.42
N THR A 70 -8.85 10.50 -0.41
CA THR A 70 -8.44 10.12 -1.77
C THR A 70 -8.52 11.26 -2.78
N ALA A 71 -9.18 12.37 -2.40
CA ALA A 71 -9.55 13.51 -3.22
C ALA A 71 -10.51 13.18 -4.37
N GLN A 72 -11.11 11.99 -4.39
CA GLN A 72 -12.09 11.65 -5.41
C GLN A 72 -13.40 12.38 -5.13
N SER A 73 -13.90 13.12 -6.12
CA SER A 73 -15.15 13.90 -6.03
C SER A 73 -16.21 13.49 -7.07
N THR A 74 -15.90 12.49 -7.89
CA THR A 74 -16.75 12.04 -9.00
C THR A 74 -17.14 10.60 -8.78
N CYS A 75 -18.41 10.28 -9.05
CA CYS A 75 -18.93 8.92 -9.03
C CYS A 75 -19.02 8.38 -10.45
N TYR A 76 -18.90 7.06 -10.59
CA TYR A 76 -18.86 6.42 -11.90
C TYR A 76 -19.86 5.26 -11.96
N ASN A 77 -20.55 5.14 -13.08
CA ASN A 77 -21.43 4.01 -13.33
C ASN A 77 -20.58 2.71 -13.39
N SER A 78 -20.97 1.72 -12.61
CA SER A 78 -20.23 0.46 -12.46
C SER A 78 -20.12 -0.35 -13.76
N THR A 79 -21.07 -0.20 -14.68
CA THR A 79 -21.09 -0.91 -15.97
C THR A 79 -20.38 -0.14 -17.08
N SER A 80 -20.76 1.11 -17.32
CA SER A 80 -20.24 1.88 -18.45
C SER A 80 -18.91 2.58 -18.15
N GLY A 81 -18.55 2.71 -16.88
CA GLY A 81 -17.41 3.51 -16.45
C GLY A 81 -17.57 5.02 -16.64
N ALA A 82 -18.72 5.48 -17.15
CA ALA A 82 -18.99 6.90 -17.36
C ALA A 82 -19.23 7.61 -16.02
N THR A 83 -18.91 8.90 -15.96
CA THR A 83 -19.26 9.75 -14.82
C THR A 83 -20.78 9.74 -14.59
N THR A 84 -21.19 9.68 -13.33
CA THR A 84 -22.59 9.73 -12.92
C THR A 84 -22.75 10.60 -11.68
N THR A 85 -23.99 10.91 -11.32
CA THR A 85 -24.28 11.70 -10.12
C THR A 85 -23.94 10.89 -8.87
N CYS A 86 -23.27 11.54 -7.92
CA CYS A 86 -23.12 10.99 -6.58
C CYS A 86 -24.43 11.16 -5.80
N SER A 87 -25.12 10.06 -5.50
CA SER A 87 -26.36 10.05 -4.72
C SER A 87 -26.17 9.32 -3.39
N ALA A 88 -26.73 9.88 -2.31
CA ALA A 88 -26.99 9.13 -1.08
C ALA A 88 -28.44 8.68 -1.00
N GLY A 89 -28.62 7.53 -0.35
CA GLY A 89 -29.91 6.99 0.02
C GLY A 89 -30.05 5.53 -0.37
N GLY A 90 -30.09 4.62 0.61
CA GLY A 90 -30.52 3.21 0.52
C GLY A 90 -29.79 2.28 -0.46
N THR A 91 -29.08 2.80 -1.45
CA THR A 91 -28.43 2.08 -2.56
C THR A 91 -26.91 2.20 -2.53
N GLY A 92 -26.32 2.80 -1.48
CA GLY A 92 -24.88 2.96 -1.41
C GLY A 92 -24.33 4.26 -2.03
N SER A 93 -23.26 4.81 -1.46
CA SER A 93 -22.55 5.97 -2.01
C SER A 93 -21.05 5.70 -2.22
N GLN A 94 -20.54 6.04 -3.41
CA GLN A 94 -19.11 5.97 -3.75
C GLN A 94 -18.31 7.08 -3.03
N ASP A 95 -16.99 6.94 -3.02
CA ASP A 95 -16.04 7.88 -2.40
C ASP A 95 -16.30 9.33 -2.81
N GLY A 96 -16.57 9.56 -4.11
CA GLY A 96 -16.93 10.88 -4.66
C GLY A 96 -18.07 11.60 -3.94
N TYR A 97 -19.02 10.85 -3.37
CA TYR A 97 -20.14 11.42 -2.62
C TYR A 97 -19.68 12.09 -1.33
N TYR A 98 -18.66 11.55 -0.67
CA TYR A 98 -18.16 12.00 0.63
C TYR A 98 -17.17 13.17 0.54
N SER A 99 -17.09 13.81 -0.63
CA SER A 99 -16.29 15.01 -0.86
C SER A 99 -17.11 16.30 -0.66
N GLY A 100 -16.42 17.41 -0.40
CA GLY A 100 -17.05 18.74 -0.35
C GLY A 100 -18.15 18.88 0.72
N ALA A 101 -19.36 19.28 0.31
CA ALA A 101 -20.47 19.59 1.22
C ALA A 101 -21.01 18.36 1.99
N ASN A 102 -20.75 17.16 1.49
CA ASN A 102 -21.16 15.90 2.10
C ASN A 102 -20.03 15.24 2.91
N ALA A 103 -18.89 15.92 3.04
CA ALA A 103 -17.78 15.40 3.81
C ALA A 103 -18.14 15.29 5.28
N THR A 104 -17.84 14.13 5.86
CA THR A 104 -18.08 13.83 7.26
C THR A 104 -17.02 14.53 8.11
N THR A 105 -17.29 15.79 8.49
CA THR A 105 -16.63 16.58 9.56
C THR A 105 -15.18 17.06 9.41
N ASN A 106 -14.40 16.62 8.42
CA ASN A 106 -13.16 17.27 8.00
C ASN A 106 -12.78 16.68 6.63
N THR A 107 -12.68 17.46 5.55
CA THR A 107 -12.52 16.90 4.21
C THR A 107 -11.19 16.17 4.01
N LYS A 108 -10.26 16.21 5.00
CA LYS A 108 -8.93 15.55 5.05
C LYS A 108 -8.22 15.55 3.69
N THR A 109 -8.50 16.56 2.87
CA THR A 109 -8.13 16.62 1.46
C THR A 109 -6.62 16.80 1.40
N PRO A 110 -5.91 16.14 0.46
CA PRO A 110 -4.47 16.32 0.31
C PRO A 110 -4.09 17.81 0.34
N SER A 111 -3.22 18.18 1.28
CA SER A 111 -2.83 19.56 1.56
C SER A 111 -1.34 19.62 1.80
N TYR A 112 -0.64 20.44 1.01
CA TYR A 112 0.81 20.43 0.95
C TYR A 112 1.38 21.85 1.01
N THR A 113 2.47 22.01 1.76
CA THR A 113 3.25 23.25 1.83
C THR A 113 4.64 22.99 1.25
N LYS A 114 4.95 23.62 0.10
CA LYS A 114 6.29 23.58 -0.50
C LYS A 114 7.24 24.51 0.26
N SER A 115 8.47 24.08 0.49
CA SER A 115 9.51 25.00 0.97
C SER A 115 9.88 26.00 -0.12
N SER A 116 10.34 27.20 0.28
CA SER A 116 10.67 28.29 -0.64
C SER A 116 11.80 27.95 -1.62
N ASP A 117 12.70 27.05 -1.22
CA ASP A 117 13.80 26.54 -2.02
C ASP A 117 13.41 25.34 -2.91
N SER A 118 12.14 24.89 -2.85
CA SER A 118 11.64 23.73 -3.61
C SER A 118 12.49 22.47 -3.39
N THR A 119 12.90 22.21 -2.14
CA THR A 119 13.60 20.97 -1.77
C THR A 119 12.72 20.01 -0.97
N THR A 120 11.73 20.54 -0.26
CA THR A 120 10.86 19.77 0.64
C THR A 120 9.39 20.13 0.50
N VAL A 121 8.53 19.19 0.90
CA VAL A 121 7.08 19.34 0.93
C VAL A 121 6.56 18.85 2.27
N THR A 122 5.91 19.72 3.05
CA THR A 122 5.18 19.32 4.26
C THR A 122 3.77 18.89 3.88
N ASP A 123 3.37 17.68 4.23
CA ASP A 123 1.98 17.25 4.21
C ASP A 123 1.27 17.77 5.47
N ASN A 124 0.35 18.70 5.27
CA ASN A 124 -0.33 19.41 6.35
C ASN A 124 -1.34 18.53 7.10
N ASN A 125 -1.73 17.38 6.55
CA ASN A 125 -2.63 16.43 7.21
C ASN A 125 -1.88 15.43 8.09
N THR A 126 -0.76 14.91 7.56
CA THR A 126 0.01 13.85 8.24
C THR A 126 1.10 14.40 9.14
N GLY A 127 1.54 15.65 8.92
CA GLY A 127 2.70 16.22 9.60
C GLY A 127 4.03 15.62 9.13
N ILE A 128 4.02 14.78 8.09
CA ILE A 128 5.22 14.23 7.46
C ILE A 128 5.76 15.26 6.48
N THR A 129 7.08 15.49 6.52
CA THR A 129 7.78 16.27 5.50
C THR A 129 8.53 15.33 4.57
N TRP A 130 8.43 15.61 3.27
CA TRP A 130 8.95 14.79 2.18
C TRP A 130 10.02 15.54 1.39
N THR A 131 10.97 14.82 0.82
CA THR A 131 11.73 15.35 -0.33
C THR A 131 10.77 15.62 -1.48
N GLN A 132 10.92 16.75 -2.18
CA GLN A 132 9.98 17.11 -3.25
C GLN A 132 10.11 16.25 -4.52
N SER A 133 11.31 15.75 -4.80
CA SER A 133 11.66 15.11 -6.07
C SER A 133 12.38 13.78 -5.83
N PRO A 134 12.14 12.75 -6.67
CA PRO A 134 12.94 11.53 -6.73
C PRO A 134 14.27 11.70 -7.47
N ASP A 135 14.61 12.89 -7.97
CA ASP A 135 15.94 13.22 -8.49
C ASP A 135 16.96 13.10 -7.34
N THR A 136 17.67 11.97 -7.32
CA THR A 136 18.57 11.59 -6.21
C THR A 136 20.01 11.95 -6.51
N ASN A 137 20.36 12.19 -7.78
CA ASN A 137 21.70 12.59 -8.21
C ASN A 137 21.84 14.12 -8.40
N GLY A 138 20.72 14.86 -8.42
CA GLY A 138 20.66 16.32 -8.51
C GLY A 138 20.95 16.89 -9.90
N ASP A 139 20.83 16.08 -10.96
CA ASP A 139 21.13 16.51 -12.34
C ASP A 139 19.94 17.20 -13.05
N GLY A 140 18.77 17.25 -12.40
CA GLY A 140 17.55 17.87 -12.92
C GLY A 140 16.74 16.98 -13.87
N SER A 141 17.18 15.75 -14.15
CA SER A 141 16.51 14.76 -14.99
C SER A 141 16.11 13.55 -14.17
N ILE A 142 14.82 13.21 -14.15
CA ILE A 142 14.35 12.01 -13.44
C ILE A 142 14.34 10.82 -14.40
N ASN A 143 15.26 9.88 -14.21
CA ASN A 143 15.44 8.71 -15.08
C ASN A 143 15.94 7.47 -14.30
N VAL A 144 16.37 6.43 -15.01
CA VAL A 144 16.86 5.18 -14.39
C VAL A 144 18.06 5.40 -13.44
N SER A 145 18.85 6.46 -13.64
CA SER A 145 20.01 6.80 -12.81
C SER A 145 19.62 7.28 -11.40
N ASP A 146 18.37 7.68 -11.19
CA ASP A 146 17.85 8.06 -9.88
C ASP A 146 17.31 6.88 -9.09
N LYS A 147 17.17 5.73 -9.74
CA LYS A 147 16.66 4.54 -9.10
C LYS A 147 17.76 3.83 -8.34
N MET A 148 17.38 3.27 -7.20
CA MET A 148 18.31 2.49 -6.39
C MET A 148 17.62 1.28 -5.77
N THR A 149 18.42 0.28 -5.36
CA THR A 149 17.89 -0.88 -4.63
C THR A 149 17.29 -0.46 -3.30
N GLN A 150 16.42 -1.28 -2.72
CA GLN A 150 15.77 -0.93 -1.45
C GLN A 150 16.76 -0.63 -0.32
N LEU A 151 17.82 -1.46 -0.18
CA LEU A 151 18.89 -1.21 0.80
C LEU A 151 19.65 0.09 0.49
N ALA A 152 19.91 0.40 -0.77
CA ALA A 152 20.52 1.67 -1.15
C ALA A 152 19.60 2.86 -0.84
N ALA A 153 18.29 2.74 -1.07
CA ALA A 153 17.28 3.75 -0.73
C ALA A 153 17.24 4.03 0.77
N TYR A 154 17.28 2.97 1.59
CA TYR A 154 17.36 3.10 3.04
C TYR A 154 18.60 3.90 3.47
N ASN A 155 19.78 3.51 2.97
CA ASN A 155 21.05 4.17 3.31
C ASN A 155 21.12 5.60 2.77
N TYR A 156 20.59 5.84 1.56
CA TYR A 156 20.50 7.17 0.96
C TYR A 156 19.68 8.09 1.86
N CYS A 157 18.45 7.72 2.22
CA CYS A 157 17.63 8.55 3.07
C CYS A 157 18.25 8.76 4.46
N ALA A 158 18.81 7.72 5.08
CA ALA A 158 19.43 7.83 6.41
C ALA A 158 20.68 8.74 6.45
N SER A 159 21.34 8.95 5.31
CA SER A 159 22.51 9.84 5.21
C SER A 159 22.21 11.19 4.56
N LEU A 160 20.96 11.38 4.10
CA LEU A 160 20.56 12.57 3.36
C LEU A 160 20.62 13.81 4.26
N THR A 161 21.23 14.89 3.75
CA THR A 161 21.06 16.23 4.30
C THR A 161 20.45 17.12 3.22
N LYS A 162 19.18 17.53 3.42
CA LYS A 162 18.40 18.29 2.42
C LYS A 162 17.39 19.19 3.11
N GLY A 163 17.18 20.39 2.58
CA GLY A 163 16.24 21.38 3.14
C GLY A 163 16.58 21.84 4.56
N GLY A 164 17.85 21.77 4.97
CA GLY A 164 18.29 22.08 6.34
C GLY A 164 18.07 20.96 7.37
N PHE A 165 17.67 19.76 6.93
CA PHE A 165 17.38 18.61 7.79
C PHE A 165 18.30 17.43 7.49
N SER A 166 18.56 16.60 8.50
CA SER A 166 19.45 15.42 8.45
C SER A 166 18.84 14.16 9.09
N ASP A 167 17.59 14.24 9.54
CA ASP A 167 16.79 13.17 10.16
C ASP A 167 15.86 12.49 9.16
N TRP A 168 16.30 12.38 7.90
CA TRP A 168 15.55 11.75 6.83
C TRP A 168 15.56 10.22 6.96
N ARG A 169 14.49 9.58 6.50
CA ARG A 169 14.34 8.12 6.47
C ARG A 169 13.57 7.66 5.24
N LEU A 170 13.75 6.40 4.88
CA LEU A 170 12.87 5.75 3.92
C LEU A 170 11.49 5.56 4.57
N PRO A 171 10.37 5.88 3.89
CA PRO A 171 9.03 5.74 4.45
C PRO A 171 8.58 4.29 4.50
N SER A 172 7.64 3.99 5.39
CA SER A 172 6.80 2.79 5.28
C SER A 172 5.84 2.91 4.10
N VAL A 173 5.25 1.79 3.67
CA VAL A 173 4.24 1.79 2.61
C VAL A 173 3.00 2.59 3.01
N LYS A 174 2.57 2.58 4.28
CA LYS A 174 1.41 3.36 4.75
C LYS A 174 1.68 4.86 4.61
N GLU A 175 2.86 5.31 5.01
CA GLU A 175 3.27 6.72 4.88
C GLU A 175 3.33 7.12 3.41
N LEU A 176 4.01 6.34 2.56
CA LEU A 176 4.15 6.70 1.16
C LEU A 176 2.80 6.68 0.44
N TYR A 177 1.91 5.74 0.79
CA TYR A 177 0.55 5.66 0.25
C TYR A 177 -0.35 6.82 0.72
N SER A 178 0.01 7.54 1.80
CA SER A 178 -0.74 8.74 2.21
C SER A 178 -0.72 9.84 1.15
N LEU A 179 0.27 9.84 0.26
CA LEU A 179 0.38 10.79 -0.86
C LEU A 179 -0.50 10.43 -2.07
N MET A 180 -1.05 9.21 -2.13
CA MET A 180 -1.84 8.73 -3.26
C MET A 180 -3.10 9.60 -3.46
N ASN A 181 -3.32 10.06 -4.69
CA ASN A 181 -4.40 10.94 -5.10
C ASN A 181 -5.24 10.30 -6.22
N PHE A 182 -6.38 9.73 -5.85
CA PHE A 182 -7.32 9.10 -6.78
C PHE A 182 -8.28 10.08 -7.45
N GLY A 183 -8.40 11.31 -6.94
CA GLY A 183 -9.09 12.39 -7.65
C GLY A 183 -8.39 12.77 -8.95
N GLN A 184 -7.06 12.86 -8.89
CA GLN A 184 -6.19 13.21 -10.01
C GLN A 184 -5.82 12.00 -10.88
N GLY A 185 -5.42 10.88 -10.25
CA GLY A 185 -4.77 9.76 -10.92
C GLY A 185 -5.59 9.11 -12.04
N ARG A 186 -4.91 8.76 -13.15
CA ARG A 186 -5.42 7.96 -14.26
C ARG A 186 -4.43 6.87 -14.60
N ASP A 187 -4.86 5.61 -14.50
CA ASP A 187 -4.02 4.46 -14.80
C ASP A 187 -3.76 4.35 -16.33
N PRO A 188 -2.51 4.47 -16.79
CA PRO A 188 -2.17 4.36 -18.21
C PRO A 188 -1.93 2.91 -18.66
N SER A 189 -2.13 1.90 -17.80
CA SER A 189 -1.76 0.49 -18.10
C SER A 189 -2.44 -0.08 -19.36
N SER A 190 -3.58 0.48 -19.78
CA SER A 190 -4.32 0.07 -20.99
C SER A 190 -4.11 1.02 -22.17
N CYS A 191 -3.19 1.98 -22.07
CA CYS A 191 -2.95 3.01 -23.06
C CYS A 191 -1.67 2.75 -23.85
N SER A 192 -1.76 2.68 -25.18
CA SER A 192 -0.61 2.35 -26.03
C SER A 192 0.25 3.54 -26.43
N ASN A 193 -0.30 4.77 -26.49
CA ASN A 193 0.46 5.98 -26.87
C ASN A 193 0.66 6.96 -25.70
N CYS A 194 0.53 6.48 -24.47
CA CYS A 194 0.73 7.34 -23.31
C CYS A 194 2.21 7.65 -23.09
N THR A 195 2.46 8.90 -22.70
CA THR A 195 3.79 9.41 -22.39
C THR A 195 3.74 10.11 -21.03
N SER A 196 4.90 10.46 -20.49
CA SER A 196 4.98 11.32 -19.30
C SER A 196 4.28 12.67 -19.53
N SER A 197 4.32 13.21 -20.75
CA SER A 197 3.66 14.47 -21.09
C SER A 197 2.13 14.37 -21.11
N THR A 198 1.56 13.28 -21.62
CA THR A 198 0.09 13.12 -21.63
C THR A 198 -0.48 12.76 -20.26
N LEU A 199 0.37 12.36 -19.32
CA LEU A 199 0.03 12.10 -17.92
C LEU A 199 0.22 13.31 -16.99
N SER A 200 0.67 14.46 -17.50
CA SER A 200 0.78 15.68 -16.70
C SER A 200 -0.59 16.06 -16.10
N GLY A 201 -0.64 16.23 -14.78
CA GLY A 201 -1.88 16.49 -14.04
C GLY A 201 -2.77 15.25 -13.88
N LYS A 202 -2.27 14.06 -14.18
CA LYS A 202 -3.03 12.79 -14.16
C LYS A 202 -2.28 11.65 -13.46
N THR A 203 -1.14 11.94 -12.84
CA THR A 203 -0.47 10.97 -11.96
C THR A 203 -1.23 10.82 -10.64
N PHE A 204 -1.04 9.70 -9.95
CA PHE A 204 -1.61 9.47 -8.62
C PHE A 204 -0.79 10.14 -7.50
N LEU A 205 0.20 10.95 -7.84
CA LEU A 205 0.87 11.89 -6.94
C LEU A 205 0.44 13.31 -7.35
N ASN A 206 0.35 14.27 -6.43
CA ASN A 206 0.07 15.64 -6.82
C ASN A 206 1.30 16.25 -7.54
N ASP A 207 1.34 16.13 -8.87
CA ASP A 207 2.44 16.56 -9.74
C ASP A 207 2.58 18.09 -9.90
N SER A 208 1.65 18.88 -9.35
CA SER A 208 1.85 20.34 -9.17
C SER A 208 2.70 20.67 -7.93
N VAL A 209 2.87 19.67 -7.04
CA VAL A 209 3.59 19.78 -5.77
C VAL A 209 4.87 18.97 -5.80
N PHE A 210 4.83 17.74 -6.29
CA PHE A 210 5.95 16.80 -6.35
C PHE A 210 6.41 16.58 -7.78
N ALA A 211 7.70 16.29 -7.95
CA ALA A 211 8.16 15.71 -9.21
C ALA A 211 7.87 14.19 -9.21
N VAL A 212 7.51 13.64 -10.36
CA VAL A 212 7.10 12.23 -10.51
C VAL A 212 8.11 11.49 -11.38
N GLY A 213 8.56 10.33 -10.91
CA GLY A 213 9.40 9.42 -11.67
C GLY A 213 8.56 8.46 -12.52
N PHE A 214 8.77 8.51 -13.83
CA PHE A 214 8.21 7.55 -14.79
C PHE A 214 9.29 6.53 -15.17
N GLY A 215 8.88 5.37 -15.68
CA GLY A 215 9.86 4.46 -16.28
C GLY A 215 10.51 5.07 -17.52
N ASP A 216 11.82 4.87 -17.65
CA ASP A 216 12.65 5.39 -18.72
C ASP A 216 12.59 4.47 -19.95
N THR A 217 11.80 4.87 -20.95
CA THR A 217 11.63 4.12 -22.19
C THR A 217 12.89 4.07 -23.04
N SER A 218 13.84 5.00 -22.85
CA SER A 218 15.15 4.95 -23.50
C SER A 218 16.06 3.88 -22.88
N ALA A 219 15.76 3.46 -21.64
CA ALA A 219 16.42 2.39 -20.91
C ALA A 219 15.63 1.06 -20.94
N SER A 220 14.72 0.89 -21.93
CA SER A 220 13.87 -0.31 -22.09
C SER A 220 12.88 -0.56 -20.94
N GLU A 221 12.57 0.47 -20.15
CA GLU A 221 11.49 0.40 -19.16
C GLU A 221 10.14 0.77 -19.80
N ARG A 222 9.05 0.33 -19.19
CA ARG A 222 7.69 0.80 -19.54
C ARG A 222 7.39 2.08 -18.80
N LEU A 223 6.48 2.90 -19.32
CA LEU A 223 6.04 4.14 -18.65
C LEU A 223 5.63 3.92 -17.18
N ILE A 224 4.95 2.80 -16.89
CA ILE A 224 4.47 2.41 -15.55
C ILE A 224 5.57 1.84 -14.65
N ASP A 225 6.81 1.72 -15.10
CA ASP A 225 7.94 1.26 -14.28
C ASP A 225 8.45 2.36 -13.33
N GLY A 226 7.54 3.10 -12.70
CA GLY A 226 7.78 4.24 -11.80
C GLY A 226 7.56 3.90 -10.31
N GLN A 227 7.99 2.73 -9.87
CA GLN A 227 7.81 2.29 -8.48
C GLN A 227 8.71 3.02 -7.50
N TYR A 228 8.21 3.26 -6.28
CA TYR A 228 8.95 3.88 -5.18
C TYR A 228 9.21 2.90 -4.04
N ALA A 229 10.43 2.94 -3.50
CA ALA A 229 10.87 2.07 -2.40
C ALA A 229 10.21 2.42 -1.06
N THR A 230 10.03 1.40 -0.23
CA THR A 230 9.55 1.55 1.16
C THR A 230 10.35 0.64 2.11
N THR A 231 10.10 0.77 3.41
CA THR A 231 10.61 -0.13 4.45
C THR A 231 9.73 -1.36 4.71
N SER A 232 8.56 -1.47 4.05
CA SER A 232 7.56 -2.49 4.36
C SER A 232 7.82 -3.80 3.62
N VAL A 233 8.63 -4.66 4.25
CA VAL A 233 8.94 -6.01 3.78
C VAL A 233 7.72 -6.93 3.92
N TYR A 234 7.46 -7.74 2.91
CA TYR A 234 6.42 -8.78 2.95
C TYR A 234 6.93 -9.99 3.73
N GLY A 235 6.20 -10.39 4.78
CA GLY A 235 6.52 -11.58 5.57
C GLY A 235 6.32 -12.90 4.82
N GLY A 236 5.43 -12.91 3.81
CA GLY A 236 5.23 -14.05 2.92
C GLY A 236 6.22 -14.11 1.76
N LYS A 237 5.89 -14.94 0.77
CA LYS A 237 6.64 -15.07 -0.48
C LYS A 237 5.81 -14.59 -1.66
N ILE A 238 6.40 -13.73 -2.49
CA ILE A 238 5.85 -13.45 -3.81
C ILE A 238 6.35 -14.49 -4.82
N PHE A 239 5.53 -14.79 -5.82
CA PHE A 239 5.75 -15.90 -6.76
C PHE A 239 6.04 -17.23 -6.03
N ASP A 240 5.50 -17.37 -4.82
CA ASP A 240 5.68 -18.47 -3.85
C ASP A 240 7.14 -18.84 -3.52
N LYS A 241 8.11 -17.98 -3.89
CA LYS A 241 9.54 -18.27 -3.75
C LYS A 241 10.36 -17.09 -3.26
N ASP A 242 10.04 -15.87 -3.71
CA ASP A 242 10.87 -14.69 -3.51
C ASP A 242 10.40 -13.91 -2.29
N TRP A 243 11.36 -13.42 -1.49
CA TRP A 243 11.01 -12.44 -0.47
C TRP A 243 10.54 -11.15 -1.15
N GLY A 244 9.52 -10.52 -0.60
CA GLY A 244 8.93 -9.31 -1.19
C GLY A 244 9.19 -8.05 -0.36
N VAL A 245 9.16 -6.89 -1.02
CA VAL A 245 8.97 -5.58 -0.39
C VAL A 245 7.82 -4.87 -1.09
N PHE A 246 6.94 -4.23 -0.32
CA PHE A 246 5.86 -3.43 -0.91
C PHE A 246 6.41 -2.12 -1.45
N GLY A 247 6.11 -1.83 -2.71
CA GLY A 247 6.37 -0.55 -3.34
C GLY A 247 5.06 0.18 -3.65
N VAL A 248 5.12 1.51 -3.70
CA VAL A 248 4.02 2.37 -4.16
C VAL A 248 4.34 2.84 -5.57
N ASN A 249 3.37 2.76 -6.48
CA ASN A 249 3.53 3.24 -7.85
C ASN A 249 2.53 4.37 -8.12
N PHE A 250 3.03 5.60 -8.22
CA PHE A 250 2.20 6.78 -8.48
C PHE A 250 1.84 6.95 -9.97
N VAL A 251 2.41 6.14 -10.86
CA VAL A 251 2.06 6.15 -12.28
C VAL A 251 0.82 5.29 -12.54
N ASP A 252 0.76 4.09 -11.92
CA ASP A 252 -0.34 3.14 -12.11
C ASP A 252 -1.29 3.01 -10.90
N GLY A 253 -1.06 3.76 -9.82
CA GLY A 253 -1.96 3.90 -8.68
C GLY A 253 -2.10 2.66 -7.79
N ARG A 254 -1.03 1.87 -7.60
CA ARG A 254 -1.08 0.58 -6.90
C ARG A 254 -0.01 0.41 -5.83
N ILE A 255 -0.30 -0.49 -4.88
CA ILE A 255 0.68 -1.11 -3.99
C ILE A 255 0.89 -2.55 -4.45
N LYS A 256 2.15 -2.94 -4.66
CA LYS A 256 2.51 -4.32 -5.05
C LYS A 256 3.75 -4.78 -4.29
N GLY A 257 3.83 -6.07 -4.02
CA GLY A 257 5.06 -6.72 -3.61
C GLY A 257 6.00 -6.88 -4.80
N TYR A 258 7.26 -6.53 -4.59
CA TYR A 258 8.34 -6.67 -5.56
C TYR A 258 9.46 -7.49 -4.96
N GLU A 259 10.21 -8.19 -5.80
CA GLU A 259 11.27 -9.07 -5.34
C GLU A 259 12.32 -8.27 -4.57
N CYS A 260 12.61 -8.72 -3.36
CA CYS A 260 13.79 -8.30 -2.66
C CYS A 260 15.01 -8.81 -3.42
N SER A 261 15.62 -7.87 -4.15
CA SER A 261 16.67 -8.14 -5.10
C SER A 261 17.77 -7.09 -5.00
N ALA A 262 19.02 -7.54 -5.17
CA ALA A 262 20.18 -6.65 -5.26
C ALA A 262 20.26 -5.91 -6.61
N THR A 263 19.35 -6.18 -7.55
CA THR A 263 19.32 -5.55 -8.88
C THR A 263 18.02 -4.82 -9.19
N LYS A 264 16.93 -5.09 -8.45
CA LYS A 264 15.68 -4.36 -8.62
C LYS A 264 15.83 -2.97 -8.01
N THR A 265 15.55 -1.94 -8.80
CA THR A 265 15.71 -0.54 -8.39
C THR A 265 14.37 0.19 -8.42
N TYR A 266 14.28 1.25 -7.62
CA TYR A 266 13.08 2.03 -7.38
C TYR A 266 13.43 3.51 -7.28
N PHE A 267 12.49 4.38 -7.61
CA PHE A 267 12.56 5.78 -7.20
C PHE A 267 12.45 5.91 -5.67
N VAL A 268 12.88 7.05 -5.13
CA VAL A 268 12.94 7.28 -3.69
C VAL A 268 12.34 8.63 -3.35
N LEU A 269 11.41 8.65 -2.39
CA LEU A 269 11.12 9.85 -1.61
C LEU A 269 11.52 9.57 -0.18
N CYS A 270 12.27 10.48 0.44
CA CYS A 270 12.59 10.38 1.86
C CYS A 270 11.58 11.17 2.66
N ALA A 271 11.27 10.67 3.85
CA ALA A 271 10.32 11.25 4.79
C ALA A 271 11.02 11.65 6.10
N ARG A 272 10.43 12.59 6.83
CA ARG A 272 10.79 12.95 8.20
C ARG A 272 9.56 13.45 8.96
N GLY A 273 9.65 13.50 10.28
CA GLY A 273 8.51 13.81 11.14
C GLY A 273 7.52 12.65 11.26
N ASN A 274 6.51 12.84 12.12
CA ASN A 274 5.44 11.90 12.50
C ASN A 274 5.74 10.41 12.25
N THR A 275 6.53 9.80 13.11
CA THR A 275 6.84 8.36 13.08
C THR A 275 5.68 7.47 13.51
N ASP A 276 4.60 8.05 14.03
CA ASP A 276 3.42 7.32 14.50
C ASP A 276 2.39 7.08 13.39
N TYR A 277 2.59 7.66 12.19
CA TYR A 277 1.66 7.48 11.08
C TYR A 277 1.54 6.01 10.69
N GLY A 278 0.31 5.47 10.74
CA GLY A 278 0.03 4.07 10.44
C GLY A 278 0.10 3.13 11.64
N LEU A 279 0.42 3.64 12.84
CA LEU A 279 0.29 2.91 14.11
C LEU A 279 -1.14 3.04 14.65
N ASN A 280 -1.95 2.01 14.45
CA ASN A 280 -3.33 1.99 14.92
C ASN A 280 -3.43 1.77 16.44
N ASN A 281 -4.53 2.20 17.06
CA ASN A 281 -4.85 1.94 18.46
C ASN A 281 -6.29 1.41 18.57
N PHE A 282 -6.43 0.10 18.38
CA PHE A 282 -7.72 -0.57 18.31
C PHE A 282 -8.27 -0.95 19.69
N THR A 283 -9.57 -0.73 19.88
CA THR A 283 -10.35 -1.21 21.04
C THR A 283 -11.60 -1.92 20.53
N ASP A 284 -11.82 -3.16 20.99
CA ASP A 284 -13.08 -3.88 20.75
C ASP A 284 -14.15 -3.35 21.72
N ASN A 285 -15.25 -2.86 21.16
CA ASN A 285 -16.35 -2.29 21.94
C ASN A 285 -17.32 -3.35 22.49
N GLY A 286 -17.12 -4.64 22.17
CA GLY A 286 -17.96 -5.74 22.64
C GLY A 286 -19.37 -5.78 22.04
N ASN A 287 -19.67 -4.91 21.07
CA ASN A 287 -20.97 -4.77 20.41
C ASN A 287 -20.91 -5.02 18.89
N GLY A 288 -19.85 -5.68 18.43
CA GLY A 288 -19.59 -5.94 17.01
C GLY A 288 -18.83 -4.83 16.28
N THR A 289 -18.34 -3.82 17.01
CA THR A 289 -17.54 -2.72 16.44
C THR A 289 -16.15 -2.62 17.08
N ILE A 290 -15.20 -2.05 16.34
CA ILE A 290 -13.84 -1.74 16.80
C ILE A 290 -13.61 -0.24 16.63
N THR A 291 -13.13 0.44 17.66
CA THR A 291 -12.68 1.83 17.57
C THR A 291 -11.18 1.88 17.35
N ASP A 292 -10.72 2.64 16.36
CA ASP A 292 -9.32 3.02 16.19
C ASP A 292 -9.11 4.45 16.71
N SER A 293 -8.60 4.56 17.93
CA SER A 293 -8.37 5.86 18.57
C SER A 293 -7.26 6.67 17.91
N ALA A 294 -6.40 6.04 17.10
CA ALA A 294 -5.33 6.72 16.37
C ALA A 294 -5.87 7.51 15.18
N THR A 295 -6.84 6.95 14.45
CA THR A 295 -7.46 7.59 13.27
C THR A 295 -8.77 8.32 13.58
N GLY A 296 -9.39 7.97 14.70
CA GLY A 296 -10.74 8.39 15.07
C GLY A 296 -11.84 7.61 14.35
N LEU A 297 -11.50 6.56 13.57
CA LEU A 297 -12.48 5.77 12.83
C LEU A 297 -13.04 4.64 13.70
N MET A 298 -14.30 4.27 13.44
CA MET A 298 -14.93 3.07 13.99
C MET A 298 -15.27 2.09 12.86
N TRP A 299 -14.99 0.82 13.10
CA TRP A 299 -15.03 -0.24 12.10
C TRP A 299 -16.01 -1.35 12.51
N GLN A 300 -16.63 -1.94 11.50
CA GLN A 300 -17.31 -3.22 11.64
C GLN A 300 -16.29 -4.31 12.03
N LYS A 301 -16.55 -5.10 13.08
CA LYS A 301 -15.61 -6.14 13.57
C LYS A 301 -15.58 -7.40 12.72
N ALA A 302 -16.74 -7.92 12.32
CA ALA A 302 -16.83 -8.99 11.33
C ALA A 302 -16.97 -8.37 9.93
N ASP A 303 -16.49 -9.06 8.90
CA ASP A 303 -16.78 -8.65 7.53
C ASP A 303 -18.18 -9.09 7.09
N SER A 304 -18.49 -8.89 5.81
CA SER A 304 -19.78 -9.23 5.24
C SER A 304 -20.13 -10.73 5.15
N ALA A 305 -19.23 -11.63 5.55
CA ALA A 305 -19.32 -13.09 5.45
C ALA A 305 -19.46 -13.68 4.03
N VAL A 306 -19.93 -12.89 3.07
CA VAL A 306 -20.07 -13.23 1.65
C VAL A 306 -19.52 -12.11 0.78
N ALA A 307 -18.95 -12.49 -0.36
CA ALA A 307 -18.51 -11.53 -1.37
C ALA A 307 -19.71 -10.80 -1.98
N LYS A 308 -19.50 -9.55 -2.38
CA LYS A 308 -20.49 -8.64 -2.96
C LYS A 308 -19.93 -8.03 -4.24
N SER A 309 -20.79 -7.76 -5.20
CA SER A 309 -20.47 -6.77 -6.23
C SER A 309 -20.16 -5.41 -5.59
N PHE A 310 -19.57 -4.51 -6.35
CA PHE A 310 -19.25 -3.18 -5.85
C PHE A 310 -20.50 -2.44 -5.34
N ASP A 311 -21.58 -2.40 -6.14
CA ASP A 311 -22.81 -1.69 -5.78
C ASP A 311 -23.55 -2.34 -4.60
N GLU A 312 -23.55 -3.68 -4.50
CA GLU A 312 -24.04 -4.39 -3.32
C GLU A 312 -23.21 -4.09 -2.07
N GLY A 313 -21.89 -3.89 -2.23
CA GLY A 313 -20.99 -3.49 -1.16
C GLY A 313 -21.30 -2.12 -0.60
N LEU A 314 -21.54 -1.14 -1.47
CA LEU A 314 -21.99 0.19 -1.07
C LEU A 314 -23.34 0.11 -0.35
N THR A 315 -24.31 -0.59 -0.94
CA THR A 315 -25.66 -0.79 -0.38
C THR A 315 -25.63 -1.48 0.98
N TYR A 316 -24.76 -2.48 1.15
CA TYR A 316 -24.62 -3.22 2.40
C TYR A 316 -24.21 -2.30 3.55
N CYS A 317 -23.23 -1.43 3.33
CA CYS A 317 -22.76 -0.55 4.40
C CYS A 317 -23.77 0.53 4.75
N GLU A 318 -24.39 1.20 3.78
CA GLU A 318 -25.41 2.24 4.07
C GLU A 318 -26.63 1.71 4.82
N ASN A 319 -26.97 0.43 4.63
CA ASN A 319 -28.11 -0.20 5.30
C ASN A 319 -27.71 -0.95 6.58
N LEU A 320 -26.44 -0.92 6.97
CA LEU A 320 -25.97 -1.61 8.17
C LEU A 320 -26.48 -0.88 9.42
N SER A 321 -27.13 -1.61 10.32
CA SER A 321 -27.37 -1.18 11.69
C SER A 321 -26.57 -2.07 12.64
N LEU A 322 -25.57 -1.49 13.30
CA LEU A 322 -24.61 -2.24 14.12
C LEU A 322 -24.08 -1.36 15.26
N GLY A 323 -23.92 -1.93 16.45
CA GLY A 323 -23.40 -1.21 17.62
C GLY A 323 -24.25 -0.01 18.05
N GLY A 324 -25.54 0.02 17.67
CA GLY A 324 -26.43 1.17 17.89
C GLY A 324 -26.28 2.31 16.87
N GLN A 325 -25.52 2.10 15.79
CA GLN A 325 -25.22 3.11 14.76
C GLN A 325 -25.79 2.70 13.40
N THR A 326 -26.11 3.69 12.56
CA THR A 326 -26.77 3.51 11.24
C THR A 326 -26.14 4.36 10.13
N ASP A 327 -25.05 5.06 10.41
CA ASP A 327 -24.30 5.95 9.52
C ASP A 327 -23.03 5.26 8.97
N TRP A 328 -23.13 3.95 8.73
CA TRP A 328 -22.05 3.14 8.19
C TRP A 328 -21.91 3.36 6.69
N ARG A 329 -20.66 3.34 6.22
CA ARG A 329 -20.32 3.46 4.79
C ARG A 329 -19.21 2.49 4.41
N LEU A 330 -19.07 2.25 3.11
CA LEU A 330 -17.91 1.54 2.60
C LEU A 330 -16.68 2.46 2.71
N PRO A 331 -15.56 2.00 3.30
CA PRO A 331 -14.36 2.83 3.46
C PRO A 331 -13.78 3.21 2.11
N ASN A 332 -13.17 4.39 2.02
CA ASN A 332 -12.32 4.70 0.89
C ASN A 332 -11.02 3.86 0.97
N ILE A 333 -10.25 3.81 -0.12
CA ILE A 333 -9.11 2.88 -0.20
C ILE A 333 -7.98 3.24 0.78
N LYS A 334 -7.83 4.51 1.17
CA LYS A 334 -6.80 4.96 2.13
C LYS A 334 -7.20 4.63 3.56
N GLU A 335 -8.48 4.71 3.89
CA GLU A 335 -9.03 4.19 5.16
C GLU A 335 -8.85 2.69 5.24
N LEU A 336 -9.19 1.94 4.19
CA LEU A 336 -9.05 0.49 4.17
C LEU A 336 -7.57 0.05 4.25
N ASN A 337 -6.65 0.80 3.64
CA ASN A 337 -5.22 0.56 3.77
C ASN A 337 -4.69 0.87 5.19
N SER A 338 -5.30 1.84 5.89
CA SER A 338 -4.86 2.25 7.24
C SER A 338 -4.91 1.12 8.27
N ILE A 339 -5.75 0.11 8.06
CA ILE A 339 -5.89 -1.06 8.94
C ILE A 339 -5.10 -2.29 8.47
N VAL A 340 -4.36 -2.21 7.36
CA VAL A 340 -3.47 -3.29 6.91
C VAL A 340 -2.35 -3.49 7.92
N ASP A 341 -2.10 -4.75 8.27
CA ASP A 341 -0.94 -5.15 9.08
C ASP A 341 0.08 -5.85 8.17
N TYR A 342 1.04 -5.07 7.68
CA TYR A 342 2.11 -5.55 6.79
C TYR A 342 3.09 -6.52 7.46
N SER A 343 3.00 -6.72 8.78
CA SER A 343 3.78 -7.74 9.49
C SER A 343 3.12 -9.12 9.49
N ARG A 344 1.93 -9.25 8.90
CA ARG A 344 1.12 -10.48 8.82
C ARG A 344 0.91 -10.90 7.38
N ALA A 345 1.00 -12.20 7.12
CA ALA A 345 0.64 -12.77 5.83
C ALA A 345 0.19 -14.23 5.99
N PRO A 346 -0.63 -14.77 5.07
CA PRO A 346 -1.15 -16.14 5.20
C PRO A 346 -0.06 -17.22 5.30
N ASP A 347 1.03 -17.04 4.56
CA ASP A 347 2.18 -17.95 4.46
C ASP A 347 3.38 -17.52 5.32
N TYR A 348 3.25 -16.50 6.16
CA TYR A 348 4.36 -16.07 7.02
C TYR A 348 4.56 -17.01 8.21
N ALA A 349 5.78 -17.55 8.37
CA ALA A 349 6.09 -18.56 9.37
C ALA A 349 5.87 -18.12 10.84
N THR A 350 6.13 -16.85 11.16
CA THR A 350 6.11 -16.35 12.56
C THR A 350 4.89 -15.51 12.91
N ASN A 351 4.12 -15.06 11.92
CA ASN A 351 2.94 -14.22 12.12
C ASN A 351 1.88 -14.49 11.04
N SER A 352 1.44 -15.76 10.96
CA SER A 352 0.47 -16.21 9.95
C SER A 352 -0.93 -15.63 10.21
N GLY A 353 -1.65 -15.36 9.12
CA GLY A 353 -3.04 -14.92 9.13
C GLY A 353 -3.32 -13.89 8.04
N PRO A 354 -4.52 -13.29 8.03
CA PRO A 354 -4.81 -12.20 7.14
C PRO A 354 -3.95 -10.98 7.51
N ALA A 355 -3.59 -10.16 6.52
CA ALA A 355 -2.76 -8.95 6.66
C ALA A 355 -3.52 -7.79 7.35
N ILE A 356 -4.10 -8.05 8.52
CA ILE A 356 -4.90 -7.14 9.36
C ILE A 356 -4.76 -7.57 10.82
N ASN A 357 -4.91 -6.65 11.77
CA ASN A 357 -4.82 -6.98 13.19
C ASN A 357 -5.84 -8.09 13.59
N SER A 358 -5.44 -9.00 14.47
CA SER A 358 -6.25 -10.16 14.90
C SER A 358 -7.51 -9.81 15.69
N ILE A 359 -7.66 -8.56 16.13
CA ILE A 359 -8.90 -8.06 16.73
C ILE A 359 -10.08 -8.10 15.75
N PHE A 360 -9.81 -8.01 14.44
CA PHE A 360 -10.82 -8.12 13.40
C PHE A 360 -11.14 -9.59 13.09
N THR A 361 -12.44 -9.89 12.95
CA THR A 361 -12.88 -11.19 12.44
C THR A 361 -12.90 -11.15 10.91
N VAL A 362 -12.19 -12.10 10.30
CA VAL A 362 -12.00 -12.20 8.84
C VAL A 362 -12.52 -13.55 8.38
N SER A 363 -13.36 -13.55 7.34
CA SER A 363 -13.86 -14.75 6.70
C SER A 363 -12.73 -15.54 6.03
N THR A 364 -12.86 -16.87 6.01
CA THR A 364 -11.97 -17.76 5.26
C THR A 364 -12.59 -18.10 3.91
N ILE A 365 -11.79 -18.14 2.85
CA ILE A 365 -12.22 -18.56 1.51
C ILE A 365 -11.38 -19.74 1.03
N THR A 366 -11.89 -20.45 0.02
CA THR A 366 -11.08 -21.35 -0.80
C THR A 366 -10.64 -20.59 -2.05
N ASN A 367 -9.35 -20.33 -2.19
CA ASN A 367 -8.82 -19.58 -3.32
C ASN A 367 -8.71 -20.43 -4.61
N GLU A 368 -8.23 -19.82 -5.69
CA GLU A 368 -8.08 -20.39 -7.04
C GLU A 368 -7.18 -21.65 -7.07
N GLU A 369 -6.35 -21.88 -6.06
CA GLU A 369 -5.52 -23.09 -5.89
C GLU A 369 -6.24 -24.21 -5.12
N ASN A 370 -7.50 -24.01 -4.71
CA ASN A 370 -8.24 -24.89 -3.82
C ASN A 370 -7.61 -25.03 -2.41
N ILE A 371 -6.99 -23.97 -1.91
CA ILE A 371 -6.47 -23.90 -0.54
C ILE A 371 -7.19 -22.84 0.28
N SER A 372 -7.12 -22.97 1.61
CA SER A 372 -7.65 -21.97 2.54
C SER A 372 -6.86 -20.67 2.43
N ASP A 373 -7.57 -19.56 2.28
CA ASP A 373 -7.01 -18.22 2.17
C ASP A 373 -8.00 -17.19 2.78
N TYR A 374 -7.68 -15.92 2.63
CA TYR A 374 -8.50 -14.80 3.08
C TYR A 374 -8.94 -13.92 1.90
N PRO A 375 -10.09 -13.24 2.02
CA PRO A 375 -10.65 -12.50 0.92
C PRO A 375 -9.95 -11.17 0.66
N TRP A 376 -10.33 -10.56 -0.45
CA TRP A 376 -10.05 -9.16 -0.78
C TRP A 376 -11.27 -8.32 -0.48
N TYR A 377 -11.07 -7.01 -0.29
CA TYR A 377 -12.09 -6.11 0.23
C TYR A 377 -12.28 -4.90 -0.67
N TRP A 378 -13.53 -4.63 -1.06
CA TRP A 378 -13.84 -3.41 -1.79
C TRP A 378 -13.61 -2.17 -0.92
N SER A 379 -13.11 -1.12 -1.56
CA SER A 379 -13.27 0.25 -1.10
C SER A 379 -14.37 0.94 -1.90
N SER A 380 -14.84 2.11 -1.45
CA SER A 380 -15.74 2.99 -2.19
C SER A 380 -15.04 3.77 -3.32
N THR A 381 -13.70 3.70 -3.38
CA THR A 381 -12.86 4.45 -4.32
C THR A 381 -12.84 3.80 -5.70
N THR A 382 -13.06 4.61 -6.73
CA THR A 382 -12.88 4.22 -8.13
C THR A 382 -11.41 4.31 -8.52
N HIS A 383 -10.88 3.27 -9.15
CA HIS A 383 -9.55 3.30 -9.77
C HIS A 383 -9.71 3.66 -11.25
N ILE A 384 -9.53 4.93 -11.57
CA ILE A 384 -9.84 5.45 -12.90
C ILE A 384 -8.70 5.07 -13.86
N ALA A 385 -9.07 4.50 -15.02
CA ALA A 385 -8.14 4.22 -16.10
C ALA A 385 -8.25 5.27 -17.21
N CYS A 386 -7.14 5.52 -17.89
CA CYS A 386 -7.19 6.30 -19.13
C CYS A 386 -8.05 5.60 -20.18
N SER A 387 -8.72 6.40 -21.01
CA SER A 387 -9.55 5.86 -22.09
C SER A 387 -8.75 5.01 -23.07
N THR A 388 -9.34 3.89 -23.47
CA THR A 388 -8.87 3.12 -24.64
C THR A 388 -9.28 3.76 -25.96
N SER A 389 -10.20 4.74 -25.97
CA SER A 389 -10.72 5.37 -27.19
C SER A 389 -9.86 6.50 -27.73
N SER A 390 -9.18 7.29 -26.88
CA SER A 390 -8.22 8.32 -27.30
C SER A 390 -6.79 7.76 -27.43
N ASN A 391 -6.52 6.64 -26.75
CA ASN A 391 -5.24 5.91 -26.73
C ASN A 391 -4.02 6.76 -26.32
N ASP A 392 -4.23 7.93 -25.70
CA ASP A 392 -3.17 8.88 -25.29
C ASP A 392 -3.41 9.54 -23.92
N CYS A 393 -4.30 9.02 -23.07
CA CYS A 393 -4.71 9.62 -21.78
C CYS A 393 -5.26 11.07 -21.87
N SER A 394 -5.55 11.64 -23.05
CA SER A 394 -5.99 13.05 -23.13
C SER A 394 -7.45 13.24 -22.66
N THR A 395 -8.35 12.33 -23.02
CA THR A 395 -9.80 12.43 -22.77
C THR A 395 -10.45 11.05 -22.57
N GLY A 396 -11.69 11.02 -22.05
CA GLY A 396 -12.54 9.83 -22.07
C GLY A 396 -12.31 8.79 -20.96
N ASP A 397 -11.72 9.20 -19.83
CA ASP A 397 -11.39 8.31 -18.70
C ASP A 397 -12.53 7.35 -18.32
N SER A 398 -12.18 6.12 -17.93
CA SER A 398 -13.13 5.09 -17.51
C SER A 398 -13.03 4.80 -16.01
N GLY A 399 -14.15 4.93 -15.31
CA GLY A 399 -14.31 4.57 -13.89
C GLY A 399 -14.99 3.21 -13.67
N SER A 400 -14.83 2.26 -14.60
CA SER A 400 -15.44 0.92 -14.50
C SER A 400 -14.79 0.03 -13.44
N ALA A 401 -13.60 0.39 -12.93
CA ALA A 401 -12.87 -0.38 -11.93
C ALA A 401 -12.95 0.25 -10.53
N GLY A 402 -13.22 -0.58 -9.52
CA GLY A 402 -13.13 -0.22 -8.10
C GLY A 402 -11.76 -0.59 -7.56
N ALA A 403 -11.23 0.20 -6.63
CA ALA A 403 -10.04 -0.17 -5.88
C ALA A 403 -10.40 -1.17 -4.77
N TYR A 404 -9.54 -2.15 -4.55
CA TYR A 404 -9.67 -3.12 -3.46
C TYR A 404 -8.34 -3.32 -2.72
N GLN A 405 -8.44 -3.71 -1.46
CA GLN A 405 -7.33 -4.07 -0.60
C GLN A 405 -7.32 -5.59 -0.41
N THR A 406 -6.13 -6.20 -0.47
CA THR A 406 -5.96 -7.64 -0.20
C THR A 406 -5.57 -7.85 1.27
N PHE A 407 -6.31 -8.69 2.00
CA PHE A 407 -5.87 -9.20 3.31
C PHE A 407 -5.43 -10.68 3.23
N GLY A 408 -5.90 -11.43 2.24
CA GLY A 408 -5.25 -12.68 1.81
C GLY A 408 -4.28 -12.45 0.65
N ARG A 409 -3.76 -13.54 0.07
CA ARG A 409 -2.78 -13.49 -1.03
C ARG A 409 -3.31 -12.71 -2.24
N ALA A 410 -2.42 -11.97 -2.90
CA ALA A 410 -2.74 -11.21 -4.10
C ALA A 410 -2.37 -12.04 -5.33
N LEU A 411 -3.28 -12.96 -5.67
CA LEU A 411 -3.01 -14.05 -6.60
C LEU A 411 -2.93 -13.63 -8.07
N GLY A 412 -2.13 -14.38 -8.82
CA GLY A 412 -2.00 -14.26 -10.27
C GLY A 412 -1.64 -15.61 -10.91
N TYR A 413 -1.96 -15.78 -12.18
CA TYR A 413 -1.54 -16.91 -13.01
C TYR A 413 -0.28 -16.54 -13.78
N TYR A 414 0.86 -16.92 -13.22
CA TYR A 414 2.18 -16.58 -13.74
C TYR A 414 2.98 -17.85 -14.01
N THR A 415 3.71 -17.90 -15.14
CA THR A 415 4.56 -19.06 -15.51
C THR A 415 3.84 -20.42 -15.42
N ASN A 416 2.56 -20.46 -15.81
CA ASN A 416 1.67 -21.63 -15.77
C ASN A 416 1.30 -22.16 -14.38
N ALA A 417 1.30 -21.31 -13.35
CA ALA A 417 0.79 -21.64 -12.02
C ALA A 417 0.06 -20.45 -11.39
N VAL A 418 -0.92 -20.74 -10.54
CA VAL A 418 -1.49 -19.73 -9.62
C VAL A 418 -0.50 -19.53 -8.49
N GLN A 419 -0.16 -18.28 -8.18
CA GLN A 419 0.85 -17.90 -7.20
C GLN A 419 0.44 -16.59 -6.53
N ASP A 420 0.97 -16.30 -5.34
CA ASP A 420 0.87 -14.95 -4.76
C ASP A 420 1.83 -13.99 -5.47
N VAL A 421 1.33 -13.20 -6.43
CA VAL A 421 2.20 -12.37 -7.29
C VAL A 421 2.47 -10.97 -6.73
N HIS A 422 1.68 -10.50 -5.74
CA HIS A 422 1.86 -9.16 -5.14
C HIS A 422 1.90 -9.15 -3.61
N GLY A 423 1.59 -10.25 -2.92
CA GLY A 423 1.59 -10.32 -1.46
C GLY A 423 0.29 -9.84 -0.80
N ALA A 424 -0.07 -10.46 0.32
CA ALA A 424 -1.15 -10.00 1.19
C ALA A 424 -0.83 -8.63 1.79
N GLY A 425 -1.68 -7.63 1.50
CA GLY A 425 -1.41 -6.22 1.80
C GLY A 425 -1.27 -5.36 0.54
N ALA A 426 -1.25 -5.96 -0.65
CA ALA A 426 -1.32 -5.25 -1.92
C ALA A 426 -2.66 -4.53 -2.11
N GLN A 427 -2.63 -3.39 -2.82
CA GLN A 427 -3.79 -2.64 -3.25
C GLN A 427 -3.86 -2.63 -4.77
N ARG A 428 -5.02 -3.01 -5.28
CA ARG A 428 -5.26 -3.30 -6.70
C ARG A 428 -6.64 -2.79 -7.12
N SER A 429 -7.09 -3.15 -8.33
CA SER A 429 -8.39 -2.77 -8.85
C SER A 429 -8.97 -3.86 -9.76
N ASN A 430 -10.30 -4.00 -9.75
CA ASN A 430 -11.07 -4.92 -10.59
C ASN A 430 -12.32 -4.19 -11.09
N ASN A 431 -12.95 -4.71 -12.16
CA ASN A 431 -14.23 -4.21 -12.63
C ASN A 431 -15.30 -4.27 -11.52
N LYS A 432 -16.14 -3.24 -11.44
CA LYS A 432 -17.17 -3.07 -10.40
C LYS A 432 -18.35 -4.03 -10.56
N THR A 433 -18.62 -4.47 -11.79
CA THR A 433 -19.70 -5.40 -12.08
C THR A 433 -19.21 -6.84 -12.09
N ILE A 434 -20.12 -7.76 -11.75
CA ILE A 434 -19.93 -9.21 -11.85
C ILE A 434 -19.87 -9.67 -13.31
N ALA A 435 -19.97 -8.75 -14.30
CA ALA A 435 -19.73 -9.06 -15.69
C ALA A 435 -18.39 -9.80 -15.78
N LEU A 436 -18.53 -11.10 -16.10
CA LEU A 436 -17.53 -12.14 -15.95
C LEU A 436 -16.18 -11.59 -16.41
N ALA A 437 -15.12 -11.97 -15.72
CA ALA A 437 -13.79 -11.52 -16.09
C ALA A 437 -13.39 -11.89 -17.56
N ASN A 438 -14.20 -12.66 -18.30
CA ASN A 438 -14.15 -12.83 -19.76
C ASN A 438 -14.48 -11.57 -20.60
N SER A 439 -15.17 -10.56 -20.05
CA SER A 439 -15.49 -9.32 -20.76
C SER A 439 -14.48 -8.22 -20.49
N THR A 440 -13.52 -8.46 -19.59
CA THR A 440 -12.36 -7.59 -19.43
C THR A 440 -11.52 -7.73 -20.69
N ALA A 441 -11.38 -6.64 -21.45
CA ALA A 441 -10.60 -6.65 -22.69
C ALA A 441 -9.16 -7.13 -22.42
N GLY A 442 -8.74 -8.17 -23.13
CA GLY A 442 -7.41 -8.79 -22.99
C GLY A 442 -7.26 -9.77 -21.82
N ALA A 443 -8.34 -10.07 -21.08
CA ALA A 443 -8.28 -11.10 -20.04
C ALA A 443 -8.25 -12.50 -20.65
N SER A 444 -7.55 -13.40 -19.95
CA SER A 444 -7.47 -14.83 -20.27
C SER A 444 -8.15 -15.63 -19.17
N SER A 445 -8.43 -16.90 -19.44
CA SER A 445 -8.97 -17.85 -18.47
C SER A 445 -8.15 -19.12 -18.44
N THR A 446 -8.05 -19.72 -17.27
CA THR A 446 -7.51 -21.05 -17.08
C THR A 446 -8.27 -21.77 -15.98
N SER A 447 -8.01 -23.06 -15.80
CA SER A 447 -8.57 -23.82 -14.70
C SER A 447 -7.44 -24.29 -13.79
N ALA A 448 -7.57 -24.04 -12.49
CA ALA A 448 -6.70 -24.55 -11.44
C ALA A 448 -7.56 -24.86 -10.22
N GLY A 449 -7.08 -25.75 -9.35
CA GLY A 449 -7.66 -26.02 -8.04
C GLY A 449 -9.19 -26.12 -8.02
N ASN A 450 -9.84 -24.99 -7.71
CA ASN A 450 -11.27 -24.88 -7.42
C ASN A 450 -12.16 -24.57 -8.63
N GLY A 451 -11.61 -24.44 -9.85
CA GLY A 451 -12.40 -24.26 -11.07
C GLY A 451 -11.76 -23.34 -12.11
N THR A 452 -12.59 -22.81 -13.01
CA THR A 452 -12.17 -21.82 -13.99
C THR A 452 -12.16 -20.43 -13.38
N PHE A 453 -11.04 -19.74 -13.51
CA PHE A 453 -10.90 -18.33 -13.14
C PHE A 453 -10.29 -17.54 -14.29
N TYR A 454 -10.27 -16.23 -14.14
CA TYR A 454 -9.79 -15.31 -15.14
C TYR A 454 -8.68 -14.44 -14.59
N TYR A 455 -7.81 -14.00 -15.48
CA TYR A 455 -6.66 -13.21 -15.12
C TYR A 455 -6.28 -12.21 -16.20
N TRP A 456 -5.58 -11.14 -15.82
CA TRP A 456 -5.17 -10.08 -16.74
C TRP A 456 -3.80 -9.48 -16.40
N GLY A 457 -3.15 -8.97 -17.44
CA GLY A 457 -1.88 -8.26 -17.32
C GLY A 457 -0.66 -9.20 -17.25
N PRO A 458 0.55 -8.62 -17.15
CA PRO A 458 1.82 -9.34 -17.32
C PRO A 458 2.09 -10.43 -16.27
N GLN A 459 1.57 -10.25 -15.05
CA GLN A 459 1.69 -11.21 -13.95
C GLN A 459 0.45 -12.10 -13.82
N GLY A 460 -0.51 -11.96 -14.75
CA GLY A 460 -1.76 -12.70 -14.76
C GLY A 460 -2.59 -12.45 -13.51
N ASP A 461 -2.81 -11.20 -13.13
CA ASP A 461 -3.50 -10.85 -11.90
C ASP A 461 -4.93 -11.39 -11.91
N VAL A 462 -5.31 -12.14 -10.88
CA VAL A 462 -6.63 -12.78 -10.80
C VAL A 462 -7.74 -11.73 -10.74
N LEU A 463 -8.77 -11.95 -11.54
CA LEU A 463 -9.93 -11.07 -11.64
C LEU A 463 -11.10 -11.66 -10.87
N ARG A 464 -11.57 -10.95 -9.84
CA ARG A 464 -12.78 -11.25 -9.07
C ARG A 464 -13.81 -10.13 -9.28
N GLY A 465 -15.00 -10.51 -9.73
CA GLY A 465 -16.14 -9.58 -9.92
C GLY A 465 -16.91 -9.28 -8.62
N ALA A 466 -16.56 -9.95 -7.53
CA ALA A 466 -17.10 -9.71 -6.20
C ALA A 466 -15.98 -9.79 -5.16
N ASN A 467 -16.02 -8.92 -4.16
CA ASN A 467 -15.09 -8.88 -3.03
C ASN A 467 -15.88 -8.70 -1.73
N TYR A 468 -15.25 -9.00 -0.60
CA TYR A 468 -15.87 -8.82 0.71
C TYR A 468 -15.92 -7.33 1.06
N VAL A 469 -16.72 -6.98 2.07
CA VAL A 469 -16.77 -5.60 2.57
C VAL A 469 -16.66 -5.56 4.08
N ARG A 470 -16.09 -4.47 4.58
CA ARG A 470 -16.00 -4.11 5.99
C ARG A 470 -16.34 -2.64 6.11
N CYS A 471 -17.42 -2.32 6.81
CA CYS A 471 -17.90 -0.95 6.87
C CYS A 471 -17.15 -0.11 7.90
N VAL A 472 -17.12 1.20 7.68
CA VAL A 472 -16.49 2.20 8.54
C VAL A 472 -17.48 3.34 8.84
N ARG A 473 -17.24 4.04 9.93
CA ARG A 473 -17.88 5.32 10.29
C ARG A 473 -16.90 6.21 11.06
N ASN A 474 -17.28 7.47 11.26
CA ASN A 474 -16.51 8.46 12.02
C ASN A 474 -16.94 8.56 13.48
#